data_AF-A0A6G0XBZ3-F1
#
_entry.id   AF-A0A6G0XBZ3-F1
#
_cell.length_a   1.000
_cell.length_b   1.000
_cell.length_c   1.000
_cell.angle_alpha   90.00
_cell.angle_beta   90.00
_cell.angle_gamma   90.00
#
_symmetry.space_group_name_H-M   'P 1'
#
loop_
_entity.id
_entity.type
_entity.pdbx_description
1 polymer ?
#
loop_
_entity_poly.entity_id
_entity_poly.type
_entity_poly.pdbx_seq_one_letter_code
_entity_poly.pdbx_strand_id
1 'polypeptide(L)'
;MENSSKTASPKRRTAPPREARNNVSYNESFQPYMETFHRSPKRAKPDVPHRRQALETGPENDELKDKLEIGDCVLVSSNDEEYVALVLNLHNSGGPKKFTALWFYRAEDISKDVLAKVDGGVLENEVFQSSERDTNSVEHVVGKCQVISELDFRDRQNIFRLGQLFDEEEPIFVCRYKYDAKALTFQPIKEPTEIRLGLGVNEPNVGDEFQAQTLPPCTKPPLGPFRGKLMWSPSTVSTEPYAFKKFLRAIDDFRFSTGSIVKYYHKYPEGSLVTGSHCRGVICSVVDNDNVKILPAAGDKVVVVLKSDLCSGLTDDRALMHFHAKRRNYVEAINQCIQEFTQLQVEEKKLFQKELQTHLTKNSTATSN
;
A
#
# COMPACT_ATOMS: atom_id res chain seq x y z
N MET A 1 -11.04 24.30 -81.17
CA MET A 1 -9.80 24.76 -80.50
C MET A 1 -10.13 24.93 -79.03
N GLU A 2 -9.83 23.87 -78.28
CA GLU A 2 -10.06 23.75 -76.85
C GLU A 2 -8.98 24.51 -76.08
N ASN A 3 -9.35 25.16 -74.97
CA ASN A 3 -8.40 25.45 -73.91
C ASN A 3 -9.05 25.15 -72.56
N SER A 4 -8.44 24.19 -71.89
CA SER A 4 -8.83 23.55 -70.64
C SER A 4 -8.23 24.31 -69.45
N SER A 5 -9.05 24.75 -68.50
CA SER A 5 -8.60 25.30 -67.21
C SER A 5 -8.56 24.18 -66.17
N LYS A 6 -7.35 23.82 -65.74
CA LYS A 6 -7.10 22.81 -64.70
C LYS A 6 -7.22 23.41 -63.30
N THR A 7 -7.95 22.67 -62.47
CA THR A 7 -8.15 22.83 -61.04
C THR A 7 -6.88 22.50 -60.25
N ALA A 8 -6.55 23.32 -59.24
CA ALA A 8 -5.47 23.07 -58.30
C ALA A 8 -6.02 22.47 -56.99
N SER A 9 -5.47 21.33 -56.58
CA SER A 9 -5.78 20.61 -55.34
C SER A 9 -4.82 21.00 -54.20
N PRO A 10 -5.25 20.91 -52.92
CA PRO A 10 -4.45 21.35 -51.78
C PRO A 10 -3.36 20.33 -51.39
N LYS A 11 -2.17 20.85 -51.05
CA LYS A 11 -0.97 20.10 -50.65
C LYS A 11 -1.18 19.33 -49.34
N ARG A 12 -0.95 18.00 -49.39
CA ARG A 12 -0.85 17.09 -48.24
C ARG A 12 0.38 17.42 -47.39
N ARG A 13 0.21 17.63 -46.07
CA ARG A 13 1.32 17.68 -45.10
C ARG A 13 1.83 16.27 -44.84
N THR A 14 3.11 16.03 -45.09
CA THR A 14 3.86 14.82 -44.73
C THR A 14 4.08 14.77 -43.22
N ALA A 15 3.76 13.64 -42.60
CA ALA A 15 4.09 13.37 -41.19
C ALA A 15 5.59 13.04 -41.05
N PRO A 16 6.25 13.40 -39.93
CA PRO A 16 7.66 13.10 -39.73
C PRO A 16 7.92 11.60 -39.44
N PRO A 17 9.11 11.09 -39.77
CA PRO A 17 9.48 9.68 -39.62
C PRO A 17 9.63 9.24 -38.16
N ARG A 18 9.46 7.93 -37.94
CA ARG A 18 9.21 7.24 -36.66
C ARG A 18 10.42 7.17 -35.69
N GLU A 19 11.55 7.77 -36.04
CA GLU A 19 12.82 7.63 -35.32
C GLU A 19 13.14 8.80 -34.37
N ALA A 20 12.29 9.83 -34.30
CA ALA A 20 12.52 11.02 -33.47
C ALA A 20 11.82 10.99 -32.08
N ARG A 21 11.45 9.82 -31.53
CA ARG A 21 10.67 9.75 -30.27
C ARG A 21 11.38 9.21 -29.03
N ASN A 22 12.60 8.68 -29.12
CA ASN A 22 13.32 8.22 -27.94
C ASN A 22 14.77 8.73 -27.97
N ASN A 23 14.96 9.99 -27.59
CA ASN A 23 16.25 10.50 -27.12
C ASN A 23 15.97 11.39 -25.90
N VAL A 24 15.73 10.76 -24.76
CA VAL A 24 15.89 11.43 -23.47
C VAL A 24 17.35 11.23 -23.09
N SER A 25 18.14 12.26 -23.34
CA SER A 25 19.50 12.40 -22.81
C SER A 25 19.39 12.48 -21.29
N TYR A 26 19.82 11.44 -20.58
CA TYR A 26 20.03 11.54 -19.14
C TYR A 26 21.20 12.49 -18.90
N ASN A 27 20.89 13.60 -18.24
CA ASN A 27 21.87 14.58 -17.81
C ASN A 27 22.69 13.96 -16.65
N GLU A 28 24.00 13.76 -16.85
CA GLU A 28 24.98 13.17 -15.91
C GLU A 28 25.29 14.05 -14.67
N SER A 29 24.33 14.86 -14.19
CA SER A 29 24.56 15.78 -13.06
C SER A 29 23.46 15.71 -12.01
N PHE A 30 22.77 14.58 -11.88
CA PHE A 30 21.84 14.35 -10.78
C PHE A 30 22.42 13.29 -9.84
N GLN A 31 23.27 13.74 -8.91
CA GLN A 31 23.55 12.95 -7.71
C GLN A 31 22.30 13.00 -6.82
N PRO A 32 21.63 11.89 -6.54
CA PRO A 32 20.64 11.86 -5.47
C PRO A 32 21.42 11.98 -4.17
N TYR A 33 21.25 13.12 -3.54
CA TYR A 33 21.63 13.43 -2.18
C TYR A 33 21.29 12.23 -1.27
N MET A 34 22.33 11.55 -0.81
CA MET A 34 22.27 10.56 0.26
C MET A 34 21.77 11.28 1.52
N GLU A 35 20.49 11.16 1.83
CA GLU A 35 20.03 11.40 3.19
C GLU A 35 20.63 10.32 4.08
N THR A 36 21.78 10.67 4.64
CA THR A 36 22.38 10.04 5.79
C THR A 36 21.39 10.14 6.95
N PHE A 37 20.57 9.12 7.14
CA PHE A 37 19.91 8.89 8.42
C PHE A 37 20.95 8.40 9.43
N HIS A 38 21.82 9.32 9.85
CA HIS A 38 22.52 9.21 11.12
C HIS A 38 21.49 9.34 12.25
N ARG A 39 20.92 8.22 12.69
CA ARG A 39 20.41 8.14 14.07
C ARG A 39 21.61 7.92 14.98
N SER A 40 22.21 9.02 15.43
CA SER A 40 23.11 8.99 16.59
C SER A 40 22.34 8.85 17.91
N PRO A 41 22.98 8.31 18.96
CA PRO A 41 22.35 7.46 19.94
C PRO A 41 21.90 8.23 21.18
N LYS A 42 20.80 7.79 21.82
CA LYS A 42 20.56 7.92 23.27
C LYS A 42 19.28 7.21 23.70
N ARG A 43 19.47 6.11 24.42
CA ARG A 43 19.37 6.02 25.88
C ARG A 43 18.63 4.75 26.29
N ALA A 44 19.37 3.92 27.02
CA ALA A 44 18.93 2.68 27.64
C ALA A 44 17.58 2.83 28.36
N LYS A 45 16.72 1.84 28.14
CA LYS A 45 15.59 1.47 28.99
C LYS A 45 15.53 -0.05 29.11
N PRO A 46 14.97 -0.55 30.22
CA PRO A 46 15.53 -1.63 31.01
C PRO A 46 15.21 -3.02 30.46
N ASP A 47 15.99 -4.00 30.91
CA ASP A 47 15.71 -5.44 30.80
C ASP A 47 14.22 -5.73 31.06
N VAL A 48 13.51 -6.06 29.99
CA VAL A 48 12.23 -6.76 30.08
C VAL A 48 12.48 -8.11 29.42
N PRO A 49 12.38 -9.24 30.14
CA PRO A 49 12.59 -10.54 29.54
C PRO A 49 11.50 -10.76 28.49
N HIS A 50 11.91 -10.89 27.23
CA HIS A 50 11.03 -11.41 26.19
C HIS A 50 10.63 -12.84 26.58
N ARG A 51 9.39 -12.97 27.02
CA ARG A 51 8.72 -14.25 27.22
C ARG A 51 8.66 -14.95 25.87
N ARG A 52 9.60 -15.87 25.62
CA ARG A 52 9.54 -16.88 24.56
C ARG A 52 8.17 -17.57 24.67
N GLN A 53 7.28 -17.33 23.72
CA GLN A 53 6.13 -18.20 23.53
C GLN A 53 6.67 -19.45 22.84
N ALA A 54 6.65 -20.58 23.55
CA ALA A 54 6.81 -21.88 22.92
C ALA A 54 5.72 -22.00 21.86
N LEU A 55 6.11 -22.13 20.58
CA LEU A 55 5.18 -22.41 19.50
C LEU A 55 4.63 -23.83 19.70
N GLU A 56 3.35 -23.91 20.01
CA GLU A 56 2.59 -25.15 19.93
C GLU A 56 2.54 -25.61 18.47
N THR A 57 2.96 -26.85 18.22
CA THR A 57 2.85 -27.53 16.91
C THR A 57 1.38 -27.75 16.57
N GLY A 58 0.76 -26.77 15.90
CA GLY A 58 -0.59 -26.89 15.35
C GLY A 58 -0.64 -27.71 14.04
N PRO A 59 -1.86 -28.12 13.61
CA PRO A 59 -2.06 -28.96 12.42
C PRO A 59 -1.69 -28.30 11.08
N GLU A 60 -1.51 -26.98 11.03
CA GLU A 60 -1.10 -26.25 9.81
C GLU A 60 0.33 -26.57 9.36
N ASN A 61 1.22 -26.91 10.30
CA ASN A 61 2.62 -27.22 9.98
C ASN A 61 2.78 -28.55 9.24
N ASP A 62 1.87 -29.50 9.43
CA ASP A 62 1.95 -30.80 8.79
C ASP A 62 1.55 -30.74 7.30
N GLU A 63 0.59 -29.88 6.94
CA GLU A 63 0.27 -29.62 5.53
C GLU A 63 1.43 -28.92 4.77
N LEU A 64 2.15 -28.03 5.44
CA LEU A 64 3.29 -27.33 4.86
C LEU A 64 4.45 -28.30 4.56
N LYS A 65 4.72 -29.22 5.49
CA LYS A 65 5.76 -30.25 5.37
C LYS A 65 5.49 -31.22 4.22
N ASP A 66 4.23 -31.44 3.88
CA ASP A 66 3.83 -32.28 2.74
C ASP A 66 3.91 -31.56 1.39
N LYS A 67 3.94 -30.23 1.37
CA LYS A 67 3.99 -29.36 0.17
C LYS A 67 5.35 -28.69 -0.04
N LEU A 68 6.43 -29.26 0.52
CA LEU A 68 7.78 -28.74 0.33
C LEU A 68 8.32 -29.11 -1.05
N GLU A 69 8.86 -28.14 -1.79
CA GLU A 69 9.39 -28.35 -3.15
C GLU A 69 10.88 -27.96 -3.25
N ILE A 70 11.56 -28.46 -4.29
CA ILE A 70 12.94 -28.07 -4.57
C ILE A 70 12.97 -26.61 -5.03
N GLY A 71 13.86 -25.81 -4.44
CA GLY A 71 13.94 -24.37 -4.68
C GLY A 71 13.17 -23.51 -3.67
N ASP A 72 12.39 -24.12 -2.78
CA ASP A 72 11.79 -23.41 -1.65
C ASP A 72 12.86 -22.96 -0.66
N CYS A 73 12.66 -21.77 -0.08
CA CYS A 73 13.40 -21.32 1.09
C CYS A 73 12.56 -21.60 2.34
N VAL A 74 13.17 -22.16 3.38
CA VAL A 74 12.49 -22.61 4.60
C VAL A 74 13.20 -22.14 5.86
N LEU A 75 12.40 -22.01 6.91
CA LEU A 75 12.85 -21.85 8.28
C LEU A 75 12.94 -23.22 8.95
N VAL A 76 14.11 -23.52 9.51
CA VAL A 76 14.40 -24.77 10.19
C VAL A 76 14.73 -24.45 11.64
N SER A 77 14.05 -25.10 12.59
CA SER A 77 14.36 -24.94 14.01
C SER A 77 15.26 -26.06 14.51
N SER A 78 16.31 -25.70 15.23
CA SER A 78 17.16 -26.62 15.98
C SER A 78 17.52 -25.98 17.32
N ASN A 79 17.25 -26.68 18.43
CA ASN A 79 17.60 -26.24 19.79
C ASN A 79 17.11 -24.81 20.15
N ASP A 80 15.87 -24.47 19.81
CA ASP A 80 15.27 -23.13 19.99
C ASP A 80 15.91 -21.99 19.16
N GLU A 81 16.76 -22.32 18.20
CA GLU A 81 17.32 -21.38 17.22
C GLU A 81 16.73 -21.63 15.83
N GLU A 82 16.59 -20.56 15.05
CA GLU A 82 15.97 -20.58 13.72
C GLU A 82 16.98 -20.31 12.62
N TYR A 83 17.09 -21.25 11.70
CA TYR A 83 18.01 -21.22 10.57
C TYR A 83 17.26 -21.06 9.26
N VAL A 84 17.88 -20.38 8.30
CA VAL A 84 17.31 -20.18 6.96
C VAL A 84 18.04 -21.10 6.00
N ALA A 85 17.27 -21.84 5.18
CA ALA A 85 17.81 -22.85 4.29
C ALA A 85 17.10 -22.84 2.92
N LEU A 86 17.85 -23.09 1.85
CA LEU A 86 17.32 -23.34 0.51
C LEU A 86 17.28 -24.84 0.25
N VAL A 87 16.11 -25.38 -0.09
CA VAL A 87 15.94 -26.80 -0.40
C VAL A 87 16.54 -27.11 -1.76
N LEU A 88 17.59 -27.95 -1.77
CA LEU A 88 18.27 -28.39 -2.99
C LEU A 88 17.73 -29.71 -3.53
N ASN A 89 17.35 -30.63 -2.64
CA ASN A 89 16.84 -31.95 -3.01
C ASN A 89 15.94 -32.54 -1.92
N LEU A 90 14.98 -33.37 -2.32
CA LEU A 90 14.04 -34.08 -1.44
C LEU A 90 14.25 -35.59 -1.54
N HIS A 91 14.46 -36.24 -0.39
CA HIS A 91 14.68 -37.68 -0.30
C HIS A 91 13.40 -38.36 0.19
N ASN A 92 12.72 -39.07 -0.71
CA ASN A 92 11.44 -39.71 -0.45
C ASN A 92 11.58 -41.25 -0.51
N SER A 93 12.35 -41.81 0.41
CA SER A 93 12.70 -43.23 0.45
C SER A 93 12.02 -43.95 1.61
N GLY A 94 10.69 -44.13 1.53
CA GLY A 94 9.89 -45.04 2.38
C GLY A 94 9.95 -44.87 3.91
N GLY A 95 10.68 -43.88 4.41
CA GLY A 95 10.88 -43.55 5.83
C GLY A 95 10.67 -42.04 6.06
N PRO A 96 11.18 -41.46 7.17
CA PRO A 96 10.98 -40.05 7.46
C PRO A 96 11.56 -39.19 6.32
N LYS A 97 10.75 -38.26 5.80
CA LYS A 97 11.13 -37.37 4.70
C LYS A 97 12.35 -36.55 5.12
N LYS A 98 13.37 -36.53 4.26
CA LYS A 98 14.59 -35.74 4.46
C LYS A 98 14.81 -34.82 3.28
N PHE A 99 15.53 -33.73 3.50
CA PHE A 99 15.91 -32.81 2.45
C PHE A 99 17.37 -32.42 2.58
N THR A 100 18.05 -32.24 1.45
CA THR A 100 19.38 -31.63 1.42
C THR A 100 19.20 -30.15 1.14
N ALA A 101 19.83 -29.28 1.94
CA ALA A 101 19.71 -27.84 1.80
C ALA A 101 21.06 -27.12 1.76
N LEU A 102 21.03 -25.91 1.22
CA LEU A 102 22.07 -24.91 1.36
C LEU A 102 21.70 -23.96 2.50
N TRP A 103 22.62 -23.69 3.41
CA TRP A 103 22.35 -22.84 4.56
C TRP A 103 22.63 -21.36 4.28
N PHE A 104 21.89 -20.49 4.94
CA PHE A 104 22.22 -19.08 5.04
C PHE A 104 22.60 -18.74 6.48
N TYR A 105 23.68 -17.98 6.64
CA TYR A 105 24.05 -17.42 7.93
C TYR A 105 23.22 -16.18 8.22
N ARG A 106 22.75 -16.03 9.45
CA ARG A 106 22.24 -14.75 9.93
C ARG A 106 23.42 -13.88 10.34
N ALA A 107 23.19 -12.57 10.42
CA ALA A 107 24.20 -11.64 10.93
C ALA A 107 24.69 -12.02 12.33
N GLU A 108 23.82 -12.58 13.18
CA GLU A 108 24.16 -13.00 14.55
C GLU A 108 25.20 -14.13 14.59
N ASP A 109 25.27 -14.95 13.53
CA ASP A 109 26.17 -16.10 13.42
C ASP A 109 27.58 -15.70 12.93
N ILE A 110 27.76 -14.46 12.50
CA ILE A 110 29.01 -13.96 11.92
C ILE A 110 29.68 -12.97 12.89
N SER A 111 30.98 -13.14 13.10
CA SER A 111 31.74 -12.23 13.96
C SER A 111 31.64 -10.76 13.50
N LYS A 112 31.55 -9.85 14.47
CA LYS A 112 31.37 -8.40 14.21
C LYS A 112 32.50 -7.80 13.36
N ASP A 113 33.72 -8.28 13.54
CA ASP A 113 34.90 -7.80 12.78
C ASP A 113 34.81 -8.16 11.29
N VAL A 114 34.18 -9.29 10.97
CA VAL A 114 33.95 -9.73 9.60
C VAL A 114 32.79 -8.94 8.99
N LEU A 115 31.67 -8.78 9.71
CA LEU A 115 30.52 -8.00 9.26
C LEU A 115 30.85 -6.52 8.99
N ALA A 116 31.85 -5.95 9.67
CA ALA A 116 32.31 -4.59 9.40
C ALA A 116 32.85 -4.40 7.96
N LYS A 117 33.13 -5.49 7.23
CA LYS A 117 33.58 -5.48 5.83
C LYS A 117 32.44 -5.48 4.81
N VAL A 118 31.18 -5.56 5.26
CA VAL A 118 30.00 -5.53 4.39
C VAL A 118 29.73 -4.08 3.97
N ASP A 119 29.69 -3.82 2.66
CA ASP A 119 29.48 -2.47 2.15
C ASP A 119 28.06 -1.97 2.47
N GLY A 120 27.99 -0.75 3.02
CA GLY A 120 26.72 -0.13 3.43
C GLY A 120 26.17 -0.63 4.77
N GLY A 121 26.90 -1.50 5.48
CA GLY A 121 26.46 -2.11 6.74
C GLY A 121 25.43 -3.23 6.52
N VAL A 122 25.01 -3.86 7.62
CA VAL A 122 24.07 -4.98 7.60
C VAL A 122 22.62 -4.48 7.63
N LEU A 123 21.78 -4.97 6.71
CA LEU A 123 20.37 -4.62 6.64
C LEU A 123 19.53 -5.41 7.67
N GLU A 124 18.32 -4.93 7.94
CA GLU A 124 17.34 -5.64 8.75
C GLU A 124 16.92 -6.94 8.03
N ASN A 125 16.93 -8.07 8.74
CA ASN A 125 16.68 -9.41 8.19
C ASN A 125 17.61 -9.81 7.03
N GLU A 126 18.87 -9.33 7.06
CA GLU A 126 19.89 -9.77 6.11
C GLU A 126 20.42 -11.17 6.45
N VAL A 127 20.55 -11.99 5.42
CA VAL A 127 21.14 -13.33 5.47
C VAL A 127 22.24 -13.47 4.42
N PHE A 128 23.20 -14.36 4.69
CA PHE A 128 24.39 -14.52 3.86
C PHE A 128 24.45 -15.96 3.33
N GLN A 129 24.51 -16.11 2.00
CA GLN A 129 24.50 -17.42 1.37
C GLN A 129 25.80 -18.17 1.65
N SER A 130 25.73 -19.34 2.29
CA SER A 130 26.91 -20.16 2.54
C SER A 130 27.25 -21.09 1.37
N SER A 131 28.38 -21.79 1.46
CA SER A 131 28.68 -22.98 0.66
C SER A 131 28.30 -24.29 1.36
N GLU A 132 27.80 -24.22 2.59
CA GLU A 132 27.56 -25.40 3.44
C GLU A 132 26.27 -26.10 3.03
N ARG A 133 26.37 -27.42 2.91
CA ARG A 133 25.26 -28.28 2.52
C ARG A 133 25.14 -29.42 3.50
N ASP A 134 23.93 -29.67 3.97
CA ASP A 134 23.65 -30.76 4.88
C ASP A 134 22.25 -31.35 4.62
N THR A 135 21.99 -32.56 5.14
CA THR A 135 20.73 -33.27 5.01
C THR A 135 19.99 -33.33 6.34
N ASN A 136 18.78 -32.76 6.37
CA ASN A 136 17.97 -32.62 7.57
C ASN A 136 16.59 -33.27 7.43
N SER A 137 15.94 -33.53 8.56
CA SER A 137 14.56 -34.03 8.60
C SER A 137 13.58 -32.91 8.25
N VAL A 138 12.58 -33.20 7.42
CA VAL A 138 11.49 -32.25 7.10
C VAL A 138 10.70 -31.89 8.37
N GLU A 139 10.72 -32.73 9.40
CA GLU A 139 10.07 -32.47 10.69
C GLU A 139 10.58 -31.20 11.39
N HIS A 140 11.83 -30.81 11.15
CA HIS A 140 12.45 -29.60 11.72
C HIS A 140 12.06 -28.31 10.97
N VAL A 141 11.33 -28.41 9.86
CA VAL A 141 10.83 -27.24 9.12
C VAL A 141 9.66 -26.62 9.87
N VAL A 142 9.78 -25.33 10.19
CA VAL A 142 8.79 -24.55 10.93
C VAL A 142 7.93 -23.69 10.00
N GLY A 143 8.45 -23.31 8.83
CA GLY A 143 7.75 -22.43 7.90
C GLY A 143 8.47 -22.27 6.57
N LYS A 144 7.75 -21.79 5.56
CA LYS A 144 8.37 -21.26 4.33
C LYS A 144 8.78 -19.80 4.56
N CYS A 145 9.80 -19.37 3.84
CA CYS A 145 10.27 -17.99 3.85
C CYS A 145 10.75 -17.59 2.45
N GLN A 146 11.03 -16.31 2.25
CA GLN A 146 11.54 -15.80 0.99
C GLN A 146 12.90 -15.18 1.18
N VAL A 147 13.92 -15.73 0.52
CA VAL A 147 15.23 -15.06 0.38
C VAL A 147 15.28 -14.40 -0.99
N ILE A 148 15.49 -13.09 -1.02
CA ILE A 148 15.46 -12.26 -2.24
C ILE A 148 16.69 -11.34 -2.34
N SER A 149 16.94 -10.84 -3.54
CA SER A 149 18.04 -9.89 -3.78
C SER A 149 17.69 -8.49 -3.27
N GLU A 150 18.70 -7.64 -3.06
CA GLU A 150 18.48 -6.24 -2.72
C GLU A 150 17.67 -5.50 -3.81
N LEU A 151 17.88 -5.85 -5.09
CA LEU A 151 17.15 -5.25 -6.20
C LEU A 151 15.66 -5.60 -6.12
N ASP A 152 15.34 -6.89 -5.93
CA ASP A 152 13.95 -7.34 -5.77
C ASP A 152 13.28 -6.72 -4.54
N PHE A 153 14.03 -6.58 -3.44
CA PHE A 153 13.54 -5.95 -2.23
C PHE A 153 13.17 -4.47 -2.48
N ARG A 154 14.02 -3.73 -3.19
CA ARG A 154 13.74 -2.32 -3.58
C ARG A 154 12.53 -2.23 -4.51
N ASP A 155 12.40 -3.12 -5.48
CA ASP A 155 11.26 -3.13 -6.40
C ASP A 155 9.95 -3.43 -5.66
N ARG A 156 9.96 -4.37 -4.72
CA ARG A 156 8.83 -4.64 -3.83
C ARG A 156 8.49 -3.44 -2.96
N GLN A 157 9.47 -2.77 -2.35
CA GLN A 157 9.25 -1.51 -1.60
C GLN A 157 8.60 -0.41 -2.44
N ASN A 158 8.94 -0.31 -3.72
CA ASN A 158 8.29 0.62 -4.64
C ASN A 158 6.83 0.24 -4.91
N ILE A 159 6.51 -1.07 -4.98
CA ILE A 159 5.13 -1.57 -5.08
C ILE A 159 4.35 -1.31 -3.78
N PHE A 160 4.96 -1.47 -2.60
CA PHE A 160 4.34 -1.15 -1.31
C PHE A 160 3.92 0.33 -1.21
N ARG A 161 4.74 1.25 -1.74
CA ARG A 161 4.38 2.68 -1.83
C ARG A 161 3.14 2.93 -2.69
N LEU A 162 2.79 1.99 -3.58
CA LEU A 162 1.61 2.05 -4.45
C LEU A 162 0.38 1.34 -3.86
N GLY A 163 0.47 0.80 -2.63
CA GLY A 163 -0.69 0.33 -1.86
C GLY A 163 -1.18 -1.09 -2.15
N GLN A 164 -0.34 -1.98 -2.71
CA GLN A 164 -0.65 -3.41 -2.77
C GLN A 164 -0.10 -4.11 -1.52
N LEU A 165 -0.99 -4.71 -0.73
CA LEU A 165 -0.63 -5.60 0.38
C LEU A 165 -0.02 -6.88 -0.19
N PHE A 166 1.07 -7.33 0.43
CA PHE A 166 1.51 -8.73 0.32
C PHE A 166 0.76 -9.54 1.38
N ASP A 167 0.60 -10.84 1.16
CA ASP A 167 0.23 -11.76 2.23
C ASP A 167 1.30 -11.66 3.33
N GLU A 168 0.92 -11.14 4.50
CA GLU A 168 1.81 -10.88 5.65
C GLU A 168 2.34 -12.17 6.31
N GLU A 169 2.07 -13.35 5.72
CA GLU A 169 2.25 -14.64 6.37
C GLU A 169 3.66 -15.23 6.20
N GLU A 170 4.43 -14.84 5.17
CA GLU A 170 5.78 -15.37 4.93
C GLU A 170 6.90 -14.35 5.24
N PRO A 171 7.88 -14.69 6.10
CA PRO A 171 9.00 -13.80 6.40
C PRO A 171 9.93 -13.65 5.19
N ILE A 172 10.38 -12.41 4.95
CA ILE A 172 11.26 -12.04 3.84
C ILE A 172 12.65 -11.69 4.39
N PHE A 173 13.68 -12.32 3.80
CA PHE A 173 15.09 -12.09 4.07
C PHE A 173 15.79 -11.53 2.83
N VAL A 174 16.77 -10.66 3.05
CA VAL A 174 17.57 -10.06 1.98
C VAL A 174 18.94 -10.72 1.93
N CYS A 175 19.39 -11.12 0.75
CA CYS A 175 20.72 -11.71 0.55
C CYS A 175 21.51 -10.94 -0.51
N ARG A 176 22.59 -10.27 -0.09
CA ARG A 176 23.49 -9.50 -0.97
C ARG A 176 24.83 -10.18 -1.22
N TYR A 177 25.25 -11.06 -0.31
CA TYR A 177 26.58 -11.63 -0.33
C TYR A 177 26.55 -13.14 -0.10
N LYS A 178 27.50 -13.81 -0.76
CA LYS A 178 27.96 -15.15 -0.39
C LYS A 178 29.01 -15.01 0.71
N TYR A 179 28.92 -15.82 1.74
CA TYR A 179 29.85 -15.85 2.86
C TYR A 179 30.60 -17.17 2.89
N ASP A 180 31.92 -17.08 2.85
CA ASP A 180 32.82 -18.21 3.07
C ASP A 180 33.31 -18.17 4.52
N ALA A 181 32.77 -19.06 5.35
CA ALA A 181 33.13 -19.17 6.76
C ALA A 181 34.59 -19.61 6.99
N LYS A 182 35.23 -20.28 6.03
CA LYS A 182 36.64 -20.71 6.13
C LYS A 182 37.59 -19.57 5.79
N ALA A 183 37.27 -18.81 4.75
CA ALA A 183 38.07 -17.67 4.32
C ALA A 183 37.74 -16.37 5.09
N LEU A 184 36.60 -16.33 5.79
CA LEU A 184 36.05 -15.13 6.45
C LEU A 184 35.90 -13.96 5.47
N THR A 185 35.43 -14.27 4.25
CA THR A 185 35.28 -13.31 3.14
C THR A 185 33.85 -13.27 2.62
N PHE A 186 33.45 -12.09 2.15
CA PHE A 186 32.19 -11.88 1.43
C PHE A 186 32.44 -11.73 -0.07
N GLN A 187 31.55 -12.29 -0.88
CA GLN A 187 31.51 -12.07 -2.32
C GLN A 187 30.12 -11.54 -2.69
N PRO A 188 30.01 -10.39 -3.37
CA PRO A 188 28.71 -9.85 -3.76
C PRO A 188 28.04 -10.76 -4.77
N ILE A 189 26.74 -10.96 -4.60
CA ILE A 189 25.89 -11.66 -5.55
C ILE A 189 25.67 -10.74 -6.77
N LYS A 190 25.89 -11.27 -7.98
CA LYS A 190 25.79 -10.46 -9.21
C LYS A 190 24.40 -10.55 -9.82
N GLU A 191 23.81 -11.74 -9.84
CA GLU A 191 22.47 -11.97 -10.37
C GLU A 191 21.52 -12.50 -9.29
N PRO A 192 20.25 -12.04 -9.24
CA PRO A 192 19.26 -12.53 -8.26
C PRO A 192 19.07 -14.06 -8.27
N THR A 193 19.24 -14.67 -9.44
CA THR A 193 19.16 -16.13 -9.66
C THR A 193 20.21 -16.92 -8.86
N GLU A 194 21.33 -16.31 -8.50
CA GLU A 194 22.41 -16.97 -7.74
C GLU A 194 22.01 -17.28 -6.30
N ILE A 195 21.11 -16.49 -5.69
CA ILE A 195 20.62 -16.69 -4.32
C ILE A 195 20.01 -18.08 -4.17
N ARG A 196 19.27 -18.50 -5.19
CA ARG A 196 18.61 -19.80 -5.23
C ARG A 196 19.38 -20.84 -6.05
N LEU A 197 20.61 -20.54 -6.46
CA LEU A 197 21.44 -21.41 -7.31
C LEU A 197 20.73 -21.83 -8.63
N GLY A 198 19.89 -20.96 -9.18
CA GLY A 198 19.05 -21.27 -10.34
C GLY A 198 17.91 -22.25 -10.06
N LEU A 199 17.68 -22.63 -8.80
CA LEU A 199 16.52 -23.39 -8.35
C LEU A 199 15.38 -22.43 -7.98
N GLY A 200 14.13 -22.85 -8.13
CA GLY A 200 13.03 -22.12 -7.52
C GLY A 200 12.78 -20.72 -8.10
N VAL A 201 12.68 -20.61 -9.41
CA VAL A 201 11.74 -19.66 -10.00
C VAL A 201 10.68 -20.54 -10.66
N ASN A 202 9.41 -20.43 -10.25
CA ASN A 202 8.34 -20.62 -11.21
C ASN A 202 8.63 -19.55 -12.26
N GLU A 203 9.45 -19.89 -13.27
CA GLU A 203 9.57 -19.05 -14.46
C GLU A 203 8.13 -18.67 -14.81
N PRO A 204 7.85 -17.38 -15.03
CA PRO A 204 6.49 -16.96 -15.34
C PRO A 204 5.99 -17.93 -16.39
N ASN A 205 4.88 -18.62 -16.11
CA ASN A 205 4.46 -19.72 -16.96
C ASN A 205 4.29 -19.17 -18.38
N VAL A 206 5.25 -19.47 -19.25
CA VAL A 206 5.34 -18.94 -20.61
C VAL A 206 4.99 -20.08 -21.55
N GLY A 207 3.86 -19.93 -22.22
CA GLY A 207 3.33 -20.91 -23.16
C GLY A 207 1.97 -20.45 -23.68
N ASP A 208 1.53 -21.01 -24.80
CA ASP A 208 0.23 -20.69 -25.42
C ASP A 208 -0.95 -21.02 -24.47
N GLU A 209 -0.74 -21.91 -23.51
CA GLU A 209 -1.67 -22.31 -22.47
C GLU A 209 -1.80 -21.29 -21.32
N PHE A 210 -0.80 -20.42 -21.15
CA PHE A 210 -0.76 -19.39 -20.11
C PHE A 210 -0.96 -17.97 -20.66
N GLN A 211 -0.62 -17.76 -21.94
CA GLN A 211 -0.77 -16.49 -22.63
C GLN A 211 -2.20 -16.33 -23.17
N ALA A 212 -2.63 -15.07 -23.35
CA ALA A 212 -3.90 -14.79 -24.01
C ALA A 212 -3.83 -15.22 -25.49
N GLN A 213 -4.49 -16.34 -25.82
CA GLN A 213 -4.48 -16.95 -27.16
C GLN A 213 -4.96 -16.01 -28.29
N THR A 214 -5.75 -15.00 -27.96
CA THR A 214 -6.26 -14.04 -28.94
C THR A 214 -6.11 -12.63 -28.39
N LEU A 215 -5.06 -11.95 -28.84
CA LEU A 215 -4.94 -10.51 -28.61
C LEU A 215 -5.99 -9.79 -29.46
N PRO A 216 -6.75 -8.84 -28.88
CA PRO A 216 -7.75 -8.11 -29.63
C PRO A 216 -7.08 -7.32 -30.77
N PRO A 217 -7.60 -7.38 -32.01
CA PRO A 217 -7.01 -6.67 -33.13
C PRO A 217 -7.05 -5.16 -32.87
N CYS A 218 -5.91 -4.49 -32.98
CA CYS A 218 -5.74 -3.05 -32.72
C CYS A 218 -6.54 -2.12 -33.66
N THR A 219 -7.33 -2.68 -34.59
CA THR A 219 -7.91 -1.94 -35.72
C THR A 219 -9.43 -1.78 -35.66
N LYS A 220 -10.11 -2.42 -34.70
CA LYS A 220 -11.57 -2.32 -34.60
C LYS A 220 -11.96 -1.51 -33.36
N PRO A 221 -12.61 -0.33 -33.53
CA PRO A 221 -13.25 0.31 -32.39
C PRO A 221 -14.24 -0.68 -31.77
N PRO A 222 -14.42 -0.66 -30.44
CA PRO A 222 -15.33 -1.57 -29.77
C PRO A 222 -16.73 -1.46 -30.42
N LEU A 223 -17.24 -2.60 -30.91
CA LEU A 223 -18.51 -2.68 -31.64
C LEU A 223 -19.74 -2.58 -30.73
N GLY A 224 -19.54 -2.55 -29.41
CA GLY A 224 -20.61 -2.51 -28.42
C GLY A 224 -20.80 -1.11 -27.82
N PRO A 225 -22.02 -0.77 -27.37
CA PRO A 225 -22.21 0.40 -26.52
C PRO A 225 -21.33 0.28 -25.28
N PHE A 226 -20.75 1.40 -24.84
CA PHE A 226 -20.01 1.45 -23.58
C PHE A 226 -20.91 0.93 -22.46
N ARG A 227 -20.50 -0.19 -21.85
CA ARG A 227 -21.28 -0.85 -20.78
C ARG A 227 -21.16 -0.12 -19.45
N GLY A 228 -20.20 0.79 -19.32
CA GLY A 228 -20.08 1.61 -18.12
C GLY A 228 -21.19 2.65 -18.04
N LYS A 229 -21.59 2.98 -16.81
CA LYS A 229 -22.49 4.11 -16.54
C LYS A 229 -21.64 5.36 -16.40
N LEU A 230 -21.89 6.38 -17.22
CA LEU A 230 -21.21 7.67 -17.08
C LEU A 230 -21.71 8.38 -15.81
N MET A 231 -20.90 8.35 -14.75
CA MET A 231 -21.25 8.92 -13.44
C MET A 231 -20.94 10.42 -13.37
N TRP A 232 -19.88 10.87 -14.04
CA TRP A 232 -19.43 12.25 -14.07
C TRP A 232 -18.69 12.54 -15.37
N SER A 233 -18.68 13.79 -15.79
CA SER A 233 -17.88 14.26 -16.93
C SER A 233 -17.30 15.65 -16.61
N PRO A 234 -15.99 15.91 -16.80
CA PRO A 234 -15.40 17.24 -16.63
C PRO A 234 -16.08 18.32 -17.50
N SER A 235 -16.64 17.94 -18.65
CA SER A 235 -17.37 18.86 -19.54
C SER A 235 -18.61 19.47 -18.88
N THR A 236 -19.13 18.86 -17.82
CA THR A 236 -20.25 19.40 -17.03
C THR A 236 -19.88 20.71 -16.32
N VAL A 237 -18.63 20.89 -15.94
CA VAL A 237 -18.15 22.12 -15.29
C VAL A 237 -17.95 23.23 -16.32
N SER A 238 -17.40 22.89 -17.49
CA SER A 238 -17.07 23.88 -18.53
C SER A 238 -18.29 24.37 -19.31
N THR A 239 -19.33 23.53 -19.44
CA THR A 239 -20.53 23.90 -20.19
C THR A 239 -21.45 24.87 -19.44
N GLU A 240 -21.57 24.73 -18.12
CA GLU A 240 -22.46 25.55 -17.29
C GLU A 240 -21.79 26.02 -15.98
N PRO A 241 -20.68 26.79 -16.07
CA PRO A 241 -19.83 27.11 -14.92
C PRO A 241 -20.57 27.93 -13.83
N TYR A 242 -21.52 28.78 -14.25
CA TYR A 242 -22.31 29.57 -13.32
C TYR A 242 -23.32 28.73 -12.53
N ALA A 243 -24.05 27.84 -13.21
CA ALA A 243 -24.98 26.92 -12.55
C ALA A 243 -24.23 25.98 -11.60
N PHE A 244 -23.07 25.49 -12.03
CA PHE A 244 -22.20 24.66 -11.22
C PHE A 244 -21.69 25.38 -9.95
N LYS A 245 -21.23 26.63 -10.08
CA LYS A 245 -20.79 27.43 -8.93
C LYS A 245 -21.94 27.73 -7.96
N LYS A 246 -23.14 28.03 -8.48
CA LYS A 246 -24.35 28.20 -7.66
C LYS A 246 -24.73 26.91 -6.93
N PHE A 247 -24.67 25.79 -7.63
CA PHE A 247 -24.91 24.46 -7.08
C PHE A 247 -23.98 24.21 -5.89
N LEU A 248 -22.65 24.28 -6.09
CA LEU A 248 -21.68 24.00 -5.02
C LEU A 248 -21.85 24.91 -3.80
N ARG A 249 -22.13 26.20 -4.00
CA ARG A 249 -22.42 27.12 -2.90
C ARG A 249 -23.65 26.70 -2.10
N ALA A 250 -24.75 26.39 -2.79
CA ALA A 250 -25.97 25.94 -2.13
C ALA A 250 -25.77 24.61 -1.37
N ILE A 251 -24.97 23.69 -1.92
CA ILE A 251 -24.60 22.45 -1.25
C ILE A 251 -23.82 22.74 0.04
N ASP A 252 -22.83 23.62 -0.03
CA ASP A 252 -22.01 24.01 1.11
C ASP A 252 -22.85 24.64 2.23
N ASP A 253 -23.76 25.54 1.87
CA ASP A 253 -24.62 26.27 2.81
C ASP A 253 -25.46 25.33 3.69
N PHE A 254 -26.07 24.28 3.12
CA PHE A 254 -26.88 23.37 3.93
C PHE A 254 -26.05 22.29 4.64
N ARG A 255 -24.95 21.81 4.03
CA ARG A 255 -24.07 20.80 4.66
C ARG A 255 -23.50 21.30 5.98
N PHE A 256 -23.18 22.58 6.02
CA PHE A 256 -22.59 23.24 7.17
C PHE A 256 -23.55 24.18 7.90
N SER A 257 -24.86 23.95 7.74
CA SER A 257 -25.89 24.70 8.43
C SER A 257 -25.99 24.32 9.91
N THR A 258 -26.51 25.24 10.73
CA THR A 258 -26.76 25.01 12.16
C THR A 258 -27.59 23.74 12.39
N GLY A 259 -27.13 22.89 13.30
CA GLY A 259 -27.76 21.61 13.66
C GLY A 259 -27.35 20.42 12.80
N SER A 260 -26.50 20.63 11.78
CA SER A 260 -25.92 19.54 11.00
C SER A 260 -24.82 18.84 11.80
N ILE A 261 -24.80 17.51 11.69
CA ILE A 261 -23.75 16.65 12.25
C ILE A 261 -22.66 16.46 11.20
N VAL A 262 -21.44 16.73 11.61
CA VAL A 262 -20.22 16.61 10.80
C VAL A 262 -19.20 15.75 11.52
N LYS A 263 -18.27 15.18 10.76
CA LYS A 263 -17.09 14.49 11.30
C LYS A 263 -15.95 15.48 11.37
N TYR A 264 -15.23 15.45 12.49
CA TYR A 264 -14.13 16.32 12.80
C TYR A 264 -12.97 15.47 13.34
N TYR A 265 -11.74 15.82 12.97
CA TYR A 265 -10.56 15.19 13.55
C TYR A 265 -10.11 15.98 14.78
N HIS A 266 -10.37 15.44 15.97
CA HIS A 266 -9.96 16.07 17.22
C HIS A 266 -8.46 15.84 17.43
N LYS A 267 -7.70 16.93 17.41
CA LYS A 267 -6.29 16.94 17.80
C LYS A 267 -6.20 17.13 19.31
N TYR A 268 -5.59 16.18 20.00
CA TYR A 268 -5.29 16.32 21.42
C TYR A 268 -4.22 17.40 21.65
N PRO A 269 -4.16 18.01 22.85
CA PRO A 269 -3.13 18.97 23.19
C PRO A 269 -1.71 18.42 22.95
N GLU A 270 -0.77 19.29 22.58
CA GLU A 270 0.64 18.95 22.44
C GLU A 270 1.15 18.27 23.74
N GLY A 271 1.71 17.07 23.60
CA GLY A 271 2.18 16.24 24.72
C GLY A 271 1.30 15.02 25.04
N SER A 272 0.14 14.87 24.40
CA SER A 272 -0.63 13.62 24.46
C SER A 272 0.08 12.49 23.71
N LEU A 273 0.08 11.28 24.27
CA LEU A 273 0.58 10.06 23.61
C LEU A 273 -0.30 9.64 22.42
N VAL A 274 -1.51 10.18 22.30
CA VAL A 274 -2.47 9.87 21.22
C VAL A 274 -2.52 11.03 20.23
N THR A 275 -2.29 10.73 18.95
CA THR A 275 -2.13 11.72 17.86
C THR A 275 -3.42 12.40 17.42
N GLY A 276 -4.57 11.90 17.85
CA GLY A 276 -5.90 12.46 17.56
C GLY A 276 -6.94 11.36 17.34
N SER A 277 -8.21 11.73 17.28
CA SER A 277 -9.29 10.80 16.97
C SER A 277 -10.40 11.48 16.18
N HIS A 278 -11.02 10.75 15.24
CA HIS A 278 -12.24 11.23 14.60
C HIS A 278 -13.40 11.20 15.60
N CYS A 279 -14.08 12.33 15.75
CA CYS A 279 -15.30 12.44 16.51
C CYS A 279 -16.38 13.15 15.70
N ARG A 280 -17.64 12.96 16.08
CA ARG A 280 -18.75 13.74 15.52
C ARG A 280 -18.90 15.06 16.25
N GLY A 281 -19.36 16.08 15.54
CA GLY A 281 -19.72 17.37 16.12
C GLY A 281 -21.00 17.91 15.52
N VAL A 282 -21.75 18.68 16.32
CA VAL A 282 -22.91 19.43 15.84
C VAL A 282 -22.50 20.87 15.54
N ILE A 283 -22.92 21.40 14.39
CA ILE A 283 -22.69 22.80 14.05
C ILE A 283 -23.62 23.68 14.88
N CYS A 284 -23.06 24.58 15.67
CA CYS A 284 -23.81 25.51 16.52
C CYS A 284 -24.11 26.82 15.81
N SER A 285 -23.17 27.34 15.02
CA SER A 285 -23.33 28.59 14.27
C SER A 285 -22.29 28.71 13.16
N VAL A 286 -22.66 29.36 12.05
CA VAL A 286 -21.73 29.76 10.99
C VAL A 286 -21.07 31.08 11.38
N VAL A 287 -19.74 31.17 11.32
CA VAL A 287 -18.98 32.38 11.67
C VAL A 287 -18.80 33.26 10.43
N ASP A 288 -18.32 32.64 9.35
CA ASP A 288 -18.11 33.26 8.05
C ASP A 288 -18.23 32.18 6.95
N ASN A 289 -17.76 32.48 5.74
CA ASN A 289 -17.87 31.56 4.61
C ASN A 289 -17.06 30.27 4.78
N ASP A 290 -15.98 30.30 5.56
CA ASP A 290 -15.02 29.20 5.67
C ASP A 290 -15.00 28.60 7.08
N ASN A 291 -15.49 29.31 8.09
CA ASN A 291 -15.43 28.92 9.49
C ASN A 291 -16.81 28.66 10.10
N VAL A 292 -16.88 27.58 10.88
CA VAL A 292 -18.07 27.23 11.67
C VAL A 292 -17.69 26.94 13.12
N LYS A 293 -18.64 27.18 14.03
CA LYS A 293 -18.54 26.74 15.43
C LYS A 293 -19.20 25.37 15.56
N ILE A 294 -18.46 24.41 16.09
CA ILE A 294 -18.97 23.07 16.37
C ILE A 294 -18.87 22.74 17.86
N LEU A 295 -19.77 21.90 18.33
CA LEU A 295 -19.67 21.22 19.61
C LEU A 295 -19.37 19.73 19.35
N PRO A 296 -18.12 19.27 19.57
CA PRO A 296 -17.76 17.87 19.43
C PRO A 296 -18.48 17.01 20.47
N ALA A 297 -18.85 15.77 20.12
CA ALA A 297 -19.45 14.81 21.04
C ALA A 297 -18.52 14.45 22.21
N ALA A 298 -17.21 14.47 21.95
CA ALA A 298 -16.15 14.22 22.92
C ALA A 298 -15.72 15.45 23.73
N GLY A 299 -16.19 16.65 23.37
CA GLY A 299 -15.72 17.92 23.90
C GLY A 299 -16.72 18.61 24.81
N ASP A 300 -16.22 19.36 25.79
CA ASP A 300 -16.99 20.24 26.67
C ASP A 300 -17.10 21.68 26.13
N LYS A 301 -16.32 22.00 25.11
CA LYS A 301 -16.17 23.36 24.56
C LYS A 301 -16.54 23.41 23.09
N VAL A 302 -17.16 24.54 22.73
CA VAL A 302 -17.37 24.91 21.33
C VAL A 302 -16.04 25.31 20.72
N VAL A 303 -15.71 24.74 19.57
CA VAL A 303 -14.48 25.02 18.82
C VAL A 303 -14.82 25.64 17.47
N VAL A 304 -13.99 26.58 17.02
CA VAL A 304 -14.08 27.17 15.66
C VAL A 304 -13.21 26.32 14.75
N VAL A 305 -13.78 25.85 13.64
CA VAL A 305 -13.11 24.95 12.70
C VAL A 305 -13.37 25.39 11.26
N LEU A 306 -12.37 25.23 10.41
CA LEU A 306 -12.50 25.43 8.96
C LEU A 306 -13.40 24.34 8.37
N LYS A 307 -14.30 24.71 7.46
CA LYS A 307 -15.15 23.76 6.72
C LYS A 307 -14.32 22.71 5.97
N SER A 308 -13.12 23.06 5.49
CA SER A 308 -12.18 22.14 4.84
C SER A 308 -11.68 21.02 5.75
N ASP A 309 -11.72 21.22 7.07
CA ASP A 309 -11.26 20.25 8.06
C ASP A 309 -12.42 19.36 8.57
N LEU A 310 -13.62 19.57 8.02
CA LEU A 310 -14.84 18.85 8.37
C LEU A 310 -15.25 17.93 7.22
N CYS A 311 -15.84 16.80 7.57
CA CYS A 311 -16.49 15.91 6.60
C CYS A 311 -18.00 15.87 6.85
N SER A 312 -18.77 16.24 5.82
CA SER A 312 -20.22 16.04 5.79
C SER A 312 -20.56 14.61 5.38
N GLY A 313 -21.71 14.10 5.82
CA GLY A 313 -22.22 12.81 5.34
C GLY A 313 -22.52 12.80 3.84
N LEU A 314 -22.92 13.95 3.28
CA LEU A 314 -23.05 14.14 1.83
C LEU A 314 -21.70 14.60 1.28
N THR A 315 -20.97 13.70 0.63
CA THR A 315 -19.65 13.97 0.02
C THR A 315 -19.76 14.66 -1.34
N ASP A 316 -18.66 15.26 -1.81
CA ASP A 316 -18.62 16.01 -3.07
C ASP A 316 -18.93 15.14 -4.28
N ASP A 317 -18.34 13.96 -4.38
CA ASP A 317 -18.61 12.98 -5.43
C ASP A 317 -20.11 12.67 -5.56
N ARG A 318 -20.82 12.48 -4.44
CA ARG A 318 -22.27 12.22 -4.42
C ARG A 318 -23.07 13.44 -4.90
N ALA A 319 -22.73 14.64 -4.45
CA ALA A 319 -23.38 15.86 -4.91
C ALA A 319 -23.15 16.10 -6.42
N LEU A 320 -21.91 15.89 -6.89
CA LEU A 320 -21.53 16.01 -8.30
C LEU A 320 -22.29 14.98 -9.16
N MET A 321 -22.48 13.76 -8.66
CA MET A 321 -23.30 12.75 -9.33
C MET A 321 -24.75 13.21 -9.54
N HIS A 322 -25.38 13.83 -8.53
CA HIS A 322 -26.74 14.40 -8.69
C HIS A 322 -26.78 15.52 -9.71
N PHE A 323 -25.80 16.41 -9.68
CA PHE A 323 -25.69 17.50 -10.66
C PHE A 323 -25.58 16.97 -12.10
N HIS A 324 -24.74 15.94 -12.30
CA HIS A 324 -24.58 15.29 -13.60
C HIS A 324 -25.84 14.53 -14.03
N ALA A 325 -26.43 13.72 -13.14
CA ALA A 325 -27.62 12.93 -13.41
C ALA A 325 -28.83 13.79 -13.80
N LYS A 326 -28.94 14.99 -13.23
CA LYS A 326 -29.98 15.97 -13.52
C LYS A 326 -29.72 16.86 -14.72
N ARG A 327 -28.80 16.44 -15.60
CA ARG A 327 -28.46 17.15 -16.84
C ARG A 327 -28.19 18.63 -16.56
N ARG A 328 -27.50 18.93 -15.45
CA ARG A 328 -27.07 20.28 -15.05
C ARG A 328 -28.21 21.21 -14.59
N ASN A 329 -29.42 20.68 -14.34
CA ASN A 329 -30.46 21.42 -13.63
C ASN A 329 -30.10 21.50 -12.13
N TYR A 330 -29.44 22.59 -11.73
CA TYR A 330 -28.95 22.77 -10.36
C TYR A 330 -30.07 22.78 -9.31
N VAL A 331 -31.28 23.24 -9.64
CA VAL A 331 -32.40 23.29 -8.68
C VAL A 331 -32.88 21.88 -8.34
N GLU A 332 -33.09 21.04 -9.36
CA GLU A 332 -33.43 19.63 -9.14
C GLU A 332 -32.31 18.88 -8.43
N ALA A 333 -31.05 19.14 -8.79
CA ALA A 333 -29.90 18.50 -8.17
C ALA A 333 -29.78 18.88 -6.68
N ILE A 334 -29.98 20.16 -6.32
CA ILE A 334 -30.01 20.62 -4.93
C ILE A 334 -31.12 19.90 -4.16
N ASN A 335 -32.33 19.82 -4.71
CA ASN A 335 -33.45 19.15 -4.05
C ASN A 335 -33.14 17.67 -3.75
N GLN A 336 -32.50 16.96 -4.69
CA GLN A 336 -32.05 15.58 -4.45
C GLN A 336 -30.97 15.49 -3.38
N CYS A 337 -29.99 16.40 -3.41
CA CYS A 337 -28.96 16.45 -2.40
C CYS A 337 -29.52 16.74 -1.00
N ILE A 338 -30.53 17.61 -0.89
CA ILE A 338 -31.21 17.92 0.39
C ILE A 338 -31.94 16.68 0.92
N GLN A 339 -32.67 15.96 0.06
CA GLN A 339 -33.38 14.74 0.46
C GLN A 339 -32.41 13.69 1.00
N GLU A 340 -31.33 13.44 0.26
CA GLU A 340 -30.30 12.48 0.65
C GLU A 340 -29.54 12.92 1.91
N PHE A 341 -29.14 14.18 1.99
CA PHE A 341 -28.49 14.75 3.16
C PHE A 341 -29.37 14.62 4.40
N THR A 342 -30.67 14.88 4.28
CA THR A 342 -31.62 14.74 5.40
C THR A 342 -31.67 13.30 5.91
N GLN A 343 -31.66 12.31 5.02
CA GLN A 343 -31.62 10.89 5.40
C GLN A 343 -30.31 10.54 6.10
N LEU A 344 -29.16 10.96 5.54
CA LEU A 344 -27.84 10.73 6.14
C LEU A 344 -27.73 11.40 7.52
N GLN A 345 -28.33 12.57 7.71
CA GLN A 345 -28.36 13.27 8.99
C GLN A 345 -29.17 12.53 10.06
N VAL A 346 -30.17 11.72 9.70
CA VAL A 346 -30.88 10.87 10.68
C VAL A 346 -29.93 9.85 11.29
N GLU A 347 -29.10 9.21 10.46
CA GLU A 347 -28.11 8.23 10.91
C GLU A 347 -26.98 8.89 11.69
N GLU A 348 -26.41 9.98 11.17
CA GLU A 348 -25.32 10.70 11.82
C GLU A 348 -25.75 11.28 13.19
N LYS A 349 -27.00 11.74 13.35
CA LYS A 349 -27.55 12.16 14.65
C LYS A 349 -27.64 11.02 15.66
N LYS A 350 -28.08 9.83 15.24
CA LYS A 350 -28.11 8.65 16.11
C LYS A 350 -26.71 8.27 16.58
N LEU A 351 -25.73 8.30 15.67
CA LEU A 351 -24.34 7.99 15.99
C LEU A 351 -23.73 9.05 16.91
N PHE A 352 -24.00 10.34 16.68
CA PHE A 352 -23.59 11.42 17.56
C PHE A 352 -24.15 11.26 18.98
N GLN A 353 -25.43 10.90 19.13
CA GLN A 353 -26.04 10.65 20.44
C GLN A 353 -25.37 9.49 21.18
N LYS A 354 -25.08 8.39 20.48
CA LYS A 354 -24.37 7.24 21.06
C LYS A 354 -22.96 7.60 21.50
N GLU A 355 -22.25 8.39 20.70
CA GLU A 355 -20.91 8.86 21.00
C GLU A 355 -20.91 9.78 22.22
N LEU A 356 -21.83 10.76 22.26
CA LEU A 356 -22.02 11.66 23.40
C LEU A 356 -22.33 10.89 24.70
N GLN A 357 -23.24 9.92 24.66
CA GLN A 357 -23.55 9.07 25.81
C GLN A 357 -22.33 8.29 26.30
N THR A 358 -21.52 7.76 25.39
CA THR A 358 -20.28 7.03 25.71
C THR A 358 -19.26 7.94 26.40
N HIS A 359 -19.18 9.21 26.00
CA HIS A 359 -18.29 10.17 26.65
C HIS A 359 -18.79 10.60 28.02
N LEU A 360 -20.10 10.83 28.18
CA LEU A 360 -20.70 11.18 29.46
C LEU A 360 -20.52 10.06 30.50
N THR A 361 -20.70 8.79 30.11
CA THR A 361 -20.50 7.65 31.02
C THR A 361 -19.04 7.52 31.45
N LYS A 362 -18.07 7.62 30.52
CA LYS A 362 -16.63 7.59 30.83
C LYS A 362 -16.22 8.70 31.81
N ASN A 363 -16.72 9.92 31.61
CA ASN A 363 -16.38 11.04 32.49
C ASN A 363 -16.98 10.85 33.89
N SER A 364 -18.21 10.32 34.00
CA SER A 364 -18.83 10.06 35.30
C SER A 364 -18.05 9.03 36.13
N THR A 365 -17.52 7.98 35.50
CA THR A 365 -16.72 6.95 36.17
C THR A 365 -15.33 7.45 36.60
N ALA A 366 -14.78 8.46 35.90
CA ALA A 366 -13.47 9.03 36.24
C ALA A 366 -13.54 9.99 37.44
N THR A 367 -14.68 10.62 37.68
CA THR A 367 -14.90 11.51 38.84
C THR A 367 -15.31 10.81 40.12
N SER A 368 -15.62 9.51 40.08
CA SER A 368 -16.05 8.71 41.24
C SER A 368 -14.93 7.86 41.87
N ASN A 369 -13.72 7.92 41.32
CA ASN A 369 -12.48 7.38 41.89
C ASN A 369 -11.55 8.53 42.24
#